data_AF-A0A7V9H616-F1
#
_entry.id   AF-A0A7V9H616-F1
#
_cell.length_a   1.000
_cell.length_b   1.000
_cell.length_c   1.000
_cell.angle_alpha   90.00
_cell.angle_beta   90.00
_cell.angle_gamma   90.00
#
_symmetry.space_group_name_H-M   'P 1'
#
loop_
_entity.id
_entity.type
_entity.pdbx_description
1 polymer ?
#
loop_
_entity_poly.entity_id
_entity_poly.type
_entity_poly.pdbx_seq_one_letter_code
_entity_poly.pdbx_strand_id
1 'polypeptide(L)'
;MIQGDNRELTEEQKRRVLRKVEERGFACGSCGSGEFEVGDALYLGFLFLSEDPDAYMVALTCQSPDCESPRTGIRLHQLDFLWEE
;
A
#
# COMPACT_ATOMS: atom_id res chain seq x y z
N MET A 1 6.50 -11.21 -20.79
CA MET A 1 6.32 -9.93 -20.09
C MET A 1 5.67 -10.25 -18.77
N ILE A 2 6.30 -9.92 -17.65
CA ILE A 2 5.68 -10.12 -16.34
C ILE A 2 4.63 -9.02 -16.24
N GLN A 3 3.38 -9.36 -16.52
CA GLN A 3 2.26 -8.50 -16.22
C GLN A 3 2.12 -8.57 -14.70
N GLY A 4 2.77 -7.62 -14.00
CA GLY A 4 2.51 -7.45 -12.57
C GLY A 4 1.02 -7.16 -12.44
N ASP A 5 0.27 -8.07 -11.84
CA ASP A 5 -1.15 -7.90 -11.60
C ASP A 5 -1.34 -6.76 -10.59
N ASN A 6 -1.42 -5.52 -11.10
CA ASN A 6 -1.92 -4.40 -10.34
C ASN A 6 -3.41 -4.64 -10.09
N ARG A 7 -3.75 -4.82 -8.83
CA ARG A 7 -5.10 -5.09 -8.38
C ARG A 7 -5.74 -3.80 -7.88
N GLU A 8 -6.85 -3.43 -8.50
CA GLU A 8 -7.73 -2.38 -7.99
C GLU A 8 -8.33 -2.80 -6.65
N LEU A 9 -8.40 -1.87 -5.70
CA LEU A 9 -8.93 -2.11 -4.35
C LEU A 9 -10.32 -1.52 -4.18
N THR A 10 -11.18 -2.28 -3.49
CA THR A 10 -12.49 -1.76 -3.06
C THR A 10 -12.32 -0.74 -1.94
N GLU A 11 -13.34 0.08 -1.70
CA GLU A 11 -13.31 1.08 -0.62
C GLU A 11 -13.17 0.46 0.78
N GLU A 12 -13.64 -0.77 0.99
CA GLU A 12 -13.39 -1.50 2.24
C GLU A 12 -11.93 -1.91 2.38
N GLN A 13 -11.33 -2.43 1.30
CA GLN A 13 -9.93 -2.82 1.27
C GLN A 13 -9.01 -1.60 1.47
N LYS A 14 -9.32 -0.47 0.84
CA LYS A 14 -8.61 0.81 1.05
C LYS A 14 -8.68 1.28 2.50
N ARG A 15 -9.86 1.19 3.14
CA ARG A 15 -10.02 1.53 4.57
C ARG A 15 -9.17 0.64 5.49
N ARG A 16 -9.03 -0.64 5.16
CA ARG A 16 -8.15 -1.57 5.89
C ARG A 16 -6.67 -1.23 5.69
N VAL A 17 -6.26 -0.83 4.49
CA VAL A 17 -4.90 -0.33 4.22
C VAL A 17 -4.60 0.91 5.07
N LEU A 18 -5.51 1.89 5.12
CA LEU A 18 -5.34 3.09 5.94
C LEU A 18 -5.20 2.75 7.42
N ARG A 19 -6.00 1.80 7.94
CA ARG A 19 -5.83 1.31 9.30
C ARG A 19 -4.43 0.73 9.54
N LYS A 20 -3.88 -0.02 8.58
CA LYS A 20 -2.51 -0.54 8.68
C LYS A 20 -1.45 0.57 8.63
N VAL A 21 -1.67 1.64 7.88
CA VAL A 21 -0.80 2.82 7.87
C VAL A 21 -0.75 3.44 9.27
N GLU A 22 -1.90 3.64 9.90
CA GLU A 22 -2.01 4.15 11.27
C GLU A 22 -1.39 3.19 12.31
N GLU A 23 -1.75 1.90 12.28
CA GLU A 23 -1.25 0.87 13.21
C GLU A 23 0.28 0.75 13.16
N ARG A 24 0.89 0.94 11.98
CA ARG A 24 2.35 0.87 11.80
C ARG A 24 3.05 2.20 12.01
N GLY A 25 2.31 3.28 12.27
CA GLY A 25 2.88 4.64 12.35
C GLY A 25 3.58 5.06 11.05
N PHE A 26 3.10 4.56 9.90
CA PHE A 26 3.70 4.88 8.61
C PHE A 26 3.40 6.32 8.24
N ALA A 27 4.45 7.08 7.95
CA ALA A 27 4.39 8.50 7.62
C ALA A 27 5.10 8.78 6.30
N CYS A 28 4.70 9.87 5.65
CA CYS A 28 5.30 10.31 4.40
C CYS A 28 6.77 10.65 4.64
N GLY A 29 7.69 10.04 3.90
CA GLY A 29 9.12 10.31 4.04
C GLY A 29 9.54 11.73 3.64
N SER A 30 8.68 12.49 2.94
CA SER A 30 8.95 13.87 2.52
C SER A 30 8.45 14.89 3.55
N CYS A 31 7.17 14.81 3.96
CA CYS A 31 6.57 15.83 4.82
C CYS A 31 6.17 15.33 6.23
N GLY A 32 6.27 14.03 6.51
CA GLY A 32 5.90 13.43 7.80
C GLY A 32 4.39 13.25 8.04
N SER A 33 3.53 13.61 7.09
CA SER A 33 2.08 13.38 7.22
C SER A 33 1.72 11.89 7.22
N GLY A 34 0.73 11.51 8.03
CA GLY A 34 0.09 10.19 8.03
C GLY A 34 -1.17 10.12 7.17
N GLU A 35 -1.54 11.20 6.48
CA GLU A 35 -2.75 11.27 5.67
C GLU A 35 -2.45 10.85 4.22
N PHE A 36 -3.06 9.75 3.80
CA PHE A 36 -2.86 9.15 2.49
C PHE A 36 -4.17 8.81 1.78
N GLU A 37 -4.13 8.83 0.47
CA GLU A 37 -5.06 8.16 -0.42
C GLU A 37 -4.46 6.84 -0.89
N VAL A 38 -5.28 5.80 -0.93
CA VAL A 38 -4.87 4.45 -1.30
C VAL A 38 -5.22 4.18 -2.77
N GLY A 39 -4.21 3.82 -3.55
CA GLY A 39 -4.34 3.38 -4.95
C GLY A 39 -4.35 1.87 -5.09
N ASP A 40 -3.85 1.39 -6.24
CA ASP A 40 -3.78 -0.04 -6.56
C ASP A 40 -2.74 -0.79 -5.72
N ALA A 41 -2.93 -2.10 -5.62
CA ALA A 41 -1.98 -3.01 -4.99
C ALA A 41 -1.25 -3.85 -6.04
N LEU A 42 0.07 -3.74 -6.09
CA LEU A 42 0.93 -4.59 -6.91
C LEU A 42 1.27 -5.85 -6.11
N TYR A 43 0.89 -7.02 -6.63
CA TYR A 43 1.40 -8.28 -6.08
C TYR A 43 2.90 -8.38 -6.32
N LEU A 44 3.69 -8.53 -5.25
CA LEU A 44 5.15 -8.61 -5.36
C LEU A 44 5.60 -10.04 -5.68
N GLY A 45 4.86 -11.03 -5.17
CA GLY A 45 5.00 -12.45 -5.53
C GLY A 45 6.41 -13.01 -5.41
N PHE A 46 6.59 -14.25 -5.86
CA PHE A 46 7.83 -15.05 -5.72
C PHE A 46 9.05 -14.53 -6.53
N LEU A 47 9.03 -13.30 -7.04
CA LEU A 47 10.10 -12.77 -7.91
C LEU A 47 11.40 -12.49 -7.16
N PHE A 48 11.36 -12.51 -5.84
CA PHE A 48 12.53 -12.41 -4.98
C PHE A 48 12.55 -13.62 -4.04
N LEU A 49 13.66 -14.37 -4.04
CA LEU A 49 13.89 -15.59 -3.25
C LEU A 49 13.71 -15.43 -1.72
N SER A 50 13.47 -14.20 -1.25
CA SER A 50 13.32 -13.81 0.15
C SER A 50 12.05 -13.00 0.45
N GLU A 51 11.16 -12.80 -0.53
CA GLU A 51 9.89 -12.13 -0.23
C GLU A 51 8.89 -13.12 0.37
N ASP A 52 8.25 -12.70 1.47
CA ASP A 52 7.17 -13.46 2.05
C ASP A 52 6.12 -13.81 0.99
N PRO A 53 5.67 -15.08 0.94
CA PRO A 53 4.52 -15.43 0.14
C PRO A 53 3.38 -14.50 0.58
N ASP A 54 2.70 -13.90 -0.39
CA ASP A 54 1.54 -13.03 -0.19
C ASP A 54 1.85 -11.56 0.13
N ALA A 55 3.06 -11.08 -0.19
CA ALA A 55 3.39 -9.65 -0.11
C ALA A 55 2.82 -8.83 -1.30
N TYR A 56 2.31 -7.65 -0.97
CA TYR A 56 1.83 -6.62 -1.89
C TYR A 56 2.51 -5.29 -1.60
N MET A 57 2.83 -4.53 -2.64
CA MET A 57 3.10 -3.10 -2.53
C MET A 57 1.80 -2.35 -2.84
N VAL A 58 1.27 -1.63 -1.87
CA VAL A 58 0.08 -0.81 -2.06
C VAL A 58 0.49 0.63 -2.29
N ALA A 59 0.02 1.23 -3.38
CA ALA A 59 0.30 2.62 -3.71
C ALA A 59 -0.37 3.57 -2.73
N LEU A 60 0.37 4.55 -2.23
CA LEU A 60 -0.12 5.61 -1.37
C LEU A 60 0.22 6.98 -1.96
N THR A 61 -0.73 7.90 -1.92
CA THR A 61 -0.52 9.30 -2.27
C THR A 61 -0.76 10.16 -1.03
N CYS A 62 0.26 10.85 -0.56
CA CYS A 62 0.17 11.79 0.55
C CYS A 62 -0.74 12.96 0.15
N GLN A 63 -1.67 13.31 1.03
CA GLN A 63 -2.65 14.38 0.78
C GLN A 63 -2.22 15.75 1.31
N SER A 64 -0.99 15.87 1.83
CA SER A 64 -0.45 17.18 2.23
C SER A 64 -0.17 18.02 0.98
N PRO A 65 -0.76 19.23 0.86
CA PRO A 65 -0.70 20.03 -0.37
C PRO A 65 0.70 20.51 -0.74
N ASP A 66 1.59 20.63 0.25
CA ASP A 66 2.97 21.11 0.09
C ASP A 66 3.99 19.95 0.02
N CYS A 67 3.53 18.71 -0.16
CA CYS A 67 4.41 17.56 -0.21
C CYS A 67 5.21 17.52 -1.53
N GLU A 68 6.53 17.64 -1.43
CA GLU A 68 7.44 17.65 -2.59
C GLU A 68 7.49 16.29 -3.31
N SER A 69 7.21 15.20 -2.59
CA SER A 69 7.16 13.84 -3.14
C SER A 69 5.98 13.06 -2.57
N PRO A 70 4.75 13.26 -3.10
CA PRO A 70 3.54 12.73 -2.49
C PRO A 70 3.33 11.23 -2.72
N ARG A 71 3.96 10.64 -3.75
CA ARG A 71 3.77 9.22 -4.08
C ARG A 71 4.74 8.33 -3.31
N THR A 72 4.20 7.36 -2.61
CA THR A 72 4.96 6.33 -1.89
C THR A 72 4.23 4.98 -1.96
N GLY A 73 4.75 3.96 -1.30
CA GLY A 73 4.09 2.67 -1.18
C GLY A 73 4.33 2.04 0.19
N ILE A 74 3.36 1.25 0.65
CA ILE A 74 3.48 0.44 1.86
C ILE A 74 3.42 -1.04 1.48
N ARG A 75 4.33 -1.83 2.07
CA ARG A 75 4.32 -3.28 1.90
C ARG A 75 3.41 -3.94 2.93
N LEU A 76 2.40 -4.66 2.47
CA LEU A 76 1.42 -5.39 3.29
C LEU A 76 1.31 -6.85 2.85
N HIS A 77 0.84 -7.73 3.73
CA HIS A 77 0.45 -9.07 3.34
C HIS A 77 -0.99 -9.08 2.84
N GLN A 78 -1.34 -10.04 1.99
CA GLN A 78 -2.71 -10.24 1.49
C GLN A 78 -3.74 -10.22 2.63
N LEU A 79 -3.45 -10.93 3.73
CA LEU A 79 -4.35 -11.06 4.88
C LEU A 79 -4.55 -9.74 5.65
N ASP A 80 -3.70 -8.73 5.45
CA ASP A 80 -3.87 -7.44 6.10
C ASP A 80 -5.08 -6.67 5.52
N PHE A 81 -5.46 -6.90 4.25
CA PHE A 81 -6.43 -6.04 3.57
C PHE A 81 -7.31 -6.71 2.50
N LEU A 82 -6.94 -7.84 1.90
CA LEU A 82 -7.62 -8.43 0.72
C LEU A 82 -8.67 -9.51 1.03
N TRP A 83 -8.96 -9.79 2.31
CA TRP A 83 -9.95 -10.80 2.69
C TRP A 83 -11.39 -10.31 2.45
N GLU A 84 -12.30 -11.23 2.12
CA GLU A 84 -13.74 -10.97 2.06
C GLU A 84 -14.35 -11.30 3.43
N GLU A 85 -15.33 -10.50 3.89
CA GLU A 85 -16.12 -10.78 5.11
C GLU A 85 -17.13 -11.90 4.90
#